data_AF-A0AB33HV28-F1
#
_entry.id   AF-A0AB33HV28-F1
#
_cell.length_a   1.000
_cell.length_b   1.000
_cell.length_c   1.000
_cell.angle_alpha   90.00
_cell.angle_beta   90.00
_cell.angle_gamma   90.00
#
_symmetry.space_group_name_H-M   'P 1'
#
loop_
_entity.id
_entity.type
_entity.pdbx_description
1 polymer ?
#
loop_
_entity_poly.entity_id
_entity_poly.type
_entity_poly.pdbx_seq_one_letter_code
_entity_poly.pdbx_strand_id
1 'polypeptide(L)'
;MLDNKVKQQILKLYEELNNKGELLSKSKLDAYREVFKNKFGPDKLSSLDGEALLTSMHDFADKGNSLVYWLEFKDDEEFPANFGSIAGGSALKYEIYKSKDTGSWMAGNPLEQREIKIEEAIDIARKHKDHLLKGVSLLENLPSNGTDDDYKKLQLDIDTLAPSISDTAWGHKYLSLLFPDKLDDYHNADYQRYHLVKLLETPPVGEGRYLCAGKYVAIAKELGIPINNLTTITNFRDSSPHNYWRIGTSEGDTGQNHWREMRDGNYIAVGWRELGDLSGIEKNRESKTKLRELLQKYYSKTNASVIGRWTQQLFSFLAGIQDRDIVVAADGEKILGIGRVTGEYRYDEALDFPHIRPVEWLSQKEWKLPVTEGLRTTLHLMKKDFSNPIEIEKHILYDLPVPPSTTSVLSPLEGIPFQIQSILNRKGQVIIYGPPGTGKTYFIYHLAGGRASP
;
A
#
# COMPACT_ATOMS: atom_id res chain seq x y z
N MET A 1 -5.25 20.32 -11.19
CA MET A 1 -6.70 20.03 -11.31
C MET A 1 -6.79 18.58 -11.64
N LEU A 2 -7.61 17.85 -10.90
CA LEU A 2 -7.75 16.41 -11.03
C LEU A 2 -8.31 16.04 -12.42
N ASP A 3 -7.88 14.90 -12.98
CA ASP A 3 -8.44 14.38 -14.22
C ASP A 3 -9.97 14.20 -14.13
N ASN A 4 -10.70 14.58 -15.19
CA ASN A 4 -12.16 14.62 -15.17
C ASN A 4 -12.80 13.23 -14.97
N LYS A 5 -12.23 12.16 -15.53
CA LYS A 5 -12.77 10.80 -15.33
C LYS A 5 -12.49 10.32 -13.91
N VAL A 6 -11.29 10.58 -13.40
CA VAL A 6 -10.92 10.28 -12.01
C VAL A 6 -11.87 11.00 -11.05
N LYS A 7 -12.10 12.29 -11.27
CA LYS A 7 -13.04 13.11 -10.50
C LYS A 7 -14.45 12.54 -10.47
N GLN A 8 -14.99 12.19 -11.64
CA GLN A 8 -16.33 11.60 -11.75
C GLN A 8 -16.43 10.25 -11.01
N GLN A 9 -15.41 9.39 -11.13
CA GLN A 9 -15.37 8.12 -10.41
C GLN A 9 -15.36 8.31 -8.89
N ILE A 10 -14.55 9.25 -8.39
CA ILE A 10 -14.47 9.53 -6.95
C ILE A 10 -15.80 10.10 -6.43
N LEU A 11 -16.40 11.07 -7.12
CA LEU A 11 -17.68 11.66 -6.70
C LEU A 11 -18.83 10.64 -6.74
N LYS A 12 -18.87 9.77 -7.75
CA LYS A 12 -19.84 8.68 -7.81
C LYS A 12 -19.68 7.72 -6.63
N LEU A 13 -18.45 7.28 -6.33
CA LEU A 13 -18.19 6.41 -5.17
C LEU A 13 -18.50 7.11 -3.85
N TYR A 14 -18.22 8.41 -3.75
CA TYR A 14 -18.59 9.22 -2.59
C TYR A 14 -20.09 9.20 -2.35
N GLU A 15 -20.91 9.45 -3.37
CA GLU A 15 -22.37 9.37 -3.27
C GLU A 15 -22.86 7.97 -2.89
N GLU A 16 -22.34 6.93 -3.55
CA GLU A 16 -22.71 5.54 -3.30
C GLU A 16 -22.40 5.10 -1.86
N LEU A 17 -21.19 5.34 -1.39
CA LEU A 17 -20.76 4.94 -0.04
C LEU A 17 -21.44 5.79 1.04
N ASN A 18 -21.68 7.08 0.78
CA ASN A 18 -22.43 7.95 1.68
C ASN A 18 -23.89 7.48 1.83
N ASN A 19 -24.55 7.09 0.73
CA ASN A 19 -25.91 6.54 0.76
C ASN A 19 -26.00 5.20 1.52
N LYS A 20 -24.92 4.42 1.53
CA LYS A 20 -24.82 3.18 2.32
C LYS A 20 -24.45 3.41 3.80
N GLY A 21 -24.13 4.65 4.18
CA GLY A 21 -23.64 4.96 5.53
C GLY A 21 -22.23 4.44 5.82
N GLU A 22 -21.45 4.14 4.77
CA GLU A 22 -20.07 3.63 4.88
C GLU A 22 -19.04 4.76 5.04
N LEU A 23 -19.45 6.01 4.82
CA LEU A 23 -18.61 7.19 5.06
C LEU A 23 -19.09 7.97 6.29
N LEU A 24 -18.13 8.51 7.04
CA LEU A 24 -18.45 9.41 8.15
C LEU A 24 -18.74 10.81 7.62
N SER A 25 -19.81 11.43 8.13
CA SER A 25 -20.07 12.85 7.89
C SER A 25 -18.98 13.71 8.53
N LYS A 26 -18.74 14.90 7.98
CA LYS A 26 -17.81 15.89 8.55
C LYS A 26 -18.07 16.13 10.05
N SER A 27 -19.33 16.30 10.44
CA SER A 27 -19.70 16.51 11.86
C SER A 27 -19.27 15.38 12.80
N LYS A 28 -19.36 14.12 12.35
CA LYS A 28 -18.91 12.96 13.13
C LYS A 28 -17.39 12.91 13.21
N LEU A 29 -16.71 13.16 12.09
CA LEU A 29 -15.25 13.22 12.04
C LEU A 29 -14.72 14.27 13.02
N ASP A 30 -15.30 15.46 13.00
CA ASP A 30 -14.93 16.57 13.89
C ASP A 30 -15.19 16.21 15.36
N ALA A 31 -16.34 15.59 15.68
CA ALA A 31 -16.66 15.16 17.04
C ALA A 31 -15.64 14.15 17.59
N TYR A 32 -15.24 13.14 16.80
CA TYR A 32 -14.22 12.18 17.21
C TYR A 32 -12.84 12.82 17.41
N ARG A 33 -12.50 13.83 16.61
CA ARG A 33 -11.24 14.60 16.76
C ARG A 33 -11.24 15.44 18.02
N GLU A 34 -12.37 16.05 18.36
CA GLU A 34 -12.49 16.81 19.61
C GLU A 34 -12.36 15.89 20.84
N VAL A 35 -12.94 14.68 20.80
CA VAL A 35 -12.71 13.67 21.85
C VAL A 35 -11.21 13.35 21.99
N PHE A 36 -10.54 13.07 20.87
CA PHE A 36 -9.09 12.79 20.89
C PHE A 36 -8.28 13.99 21.41
N LYS A 37 -8.58 15.20 20.93
CA LYS A 37 -7.90 16.45 21.32
C LYS A 37 -8.12 16.80 22.79
N ASN A 38 -9.31 16.58 23.34
CA ASN A 38 -9.56 16.80 24.77
C ASN A 38 -8.68 15.90 25.66
N LYS A 39 -8.30 14.73 25.15
CA LYS A 39 -7.56 13.72 25.89
C LYS A 39 -6.06 13.77 25.66
N PHE A 40 -5.63 14.12 24.46
CA PHE A 40 -4.22 14.07 24.03
C PHE A 40 -3.76 15.32 23.27
N GLY A 41 -4.55 16.39 23.25
CA GLY A 41 -4.16 17.64 22.60
C GLY A 41 -2.94 18.31 23.26
N PRO A 42 -2.40 19.35 22.61
CA PRO A 42 -1.15 20.01 23.04
C PRO A 42 -1.23 20.55 24.48
N ASP A 43 -2.36 21.14 24.88
CA ASP A 43 -2.56 21.64 26.25
C ASP A 43 -2.54 20.51 27.27
N LYS A 44 -3.12 19.35 26.93
CA LYS A 44 -3.16 18.21 27.83
C LYS A 44 -1.78 17.57 27.98
N LEU A 45 -1.07 17.34 26.87
CA LEU A 45 0.27 16.77 26.93
C LEU A 45 1.28 17.71 27.61
N SER A 46 1.22 19.01 27.32
CA SER A 46 2.13 19.99 27.94
C SER A 46 1.97 20.08 29.46
N SER A 47 0.76 19.81 29.99
CA SER A 47 0.49 19.77 31.43
C SER A 47 1.07 18.55 32.17
N LEU A 48 1.55 17.53 31.46
CA LEU A 48 2.02 16.27 32.03
C LEU A 48 3.56 16.20 32.09
N ASP A 49 4.06 15.57 33.16
CA ASP A 49 5.47 15.23 33.32
C ASP A 49 5.66 13.95 34.14
N GLY A 50 6.88 13.43 34.21
CA GLY A 50 7.24 12.27 35.04
C GLY A 50 6.50 10.99 34.64
N GLU A 51 6.19 10.15 35.64
CA GLU A 51 5.48 8.89 35.42
C GLU A 51 4.07 9.07 34.84
N ALA A 52 3.40 10.19 35.14
CA ALA A 52 2.08 10.50 34.60
C ALA A 52 2.15 10.71 33.08
N LEU A 53 3.17 11.42 32.59
CA LEU A 53 3.43 11.57 31.17
C LEU A 53 3.75 10.22 30.51
N LEU A 54 4.70 9.48 31.11
CA LEU A 54 5.13 8.18 30.60
C LEU A 54 3.95 7.21 30.45
N THR A 55 3.11 7.10 31.49
CA THR A 55 1.94 6.21 31.48
C THR A 55 0.89 6.68 30.47
N SER A 56 0.58 7.99 30.47
CA SER A 56 -0.39 8.57 29.53
C SER A 56 0.04 8.48 28.08
N MET A 57 1.35 8.42 27.79
CA MET A 57 1.83 8.26 26.42
C MET A 57 1.97 6.80 26.02
N HIS A 58 2.65 5.97 26.82
CA HIS A 58 3.23 4.70 26.38
C HIS A 58 2.72 3.42 27.09
N ASP A 59 1.85 3.51 28.10
CA ASP A 59 1.36 2.30 28.79
C ASP A 59 0.19 1.63 28.03
N PHE A 60 0.49 0.62 27.21
CA PHE A 60 -0.52 -0.17 26.50
C PHE A 60 -1.50 -0.93 27.40
N ALA A 61 -1.16 -1.16 28.68
CA ALA A 61 -2.09 -1.82 29.60
C ALA A 61 -3.23 -0.88 30.00
N ASP A 62 -3.03 0.44 29.92
CA ASP A 62 -4.07 1.43 30.14
C ASP A 62 -4.90 1.65 28.88
N LYS A 63 -5.80 0.69 28.63
CA LYS A 63 -6.74 0.66 27.50
C LYS A 63 -7.72 1.84 27.48
N GLY A 64 -7.78 2.62 28.55
CA GLY A 64 -8.62 3.81 28.62
C GLY A 64 -7.84 5.07 28.32
N ASN A 65 -6.59 5.19 28.79
CA ASN A 65 -5.94 6.49 28.94
C ASN A 65 -4.63 6.68 28.19
N SER A 66 -4.00 5.64 27.62
CA SER A 66 -2.72 5.85 26.92
C SER A 66 -2.87 6.26 25.45
N LEU A 67 -1.97 7.14 24.99
CA LEU A 67 -1.94 7.64 23.63
C LEU A 67 -1.66 6.51 22.63
N VAL A 68 -0.65 5.67 22.90
CA VAL A 68 -0.32 4.55 22.01
C VAL A 68 -1.47 3.57 21.82
N TYR A 69 -2.26 3.31 22.87
CA TYR A 69 -3.45 2.47 22.74
C TYR A 69 -4.52 3.13 21.86
N TRP A 70 -4.75 4.44 22.03
CA TRP A 70 -5.71 5.18 21.23
C TRP A 70 -5.33 5.25 19.75
N LEU A 71 -4.04 5.40 19.46
CA LEU A 71 -3.56 5.46 18.08
C LEU A 71 -3.64 4.10 17.38
N GLU A 72 -3.43 2.97 18.10
CA GLU A 72 -3.31 1.65 17.46
C GLU A 72 -4.55 0.75 17.61
N PHE A 73 -5.23 0.78 18.75
CA PHE A 73 -6.18 -0.27 19.14
C PHE A 73 -7.60 0.21 19.45
N LYS A 74 -7.81 1.50 19.72
CA LYS A 74 -9.15 2.04 20.02
C LYS A 74 -10.07 1.90 18.81
N ASP A 75 -11.20 1.22 19.02
CA ASP A 75 -12.22 0.95 18.01
C ASP A 75 -13.57 0.71 18.69
N ASP A 76 -14.21 1.79 19.13
CA ASP A 76 -15.54 1.75 19.73
C ASP A 76 -16.35 3.03 19.41
N GLU A 77 -17.52 3.18 20.02
CA GLU A 77 -18.43 4.31 19.76
C GLU A 77 -17.83 5.68 20.12
N GLU A 78 -16.91 5.74 21.09
CA GLU A 78 -16.25 6.97 21.51
C GLU A 78 -15.19 7.40 20.47
N PHE A 79 -14.46 6.43 19.91
CA PHE A 79 -13.44 6.70 18.89
C PHE A 79 -13.25 5.46 18.00
N PRO A 80 -13.92 5.42 16.82
CA PRO A 80 -13.83 4.29 15.91
C PRO A 80 -12.51 4.29 15.12
N ALA A 81 -12.08 3.11 14.66
CA ALA A 81 -10.83 2.94 13.91
C ALA A 81 -10.95 3.39 12.43
N ASN A 82 -11.29 4.66 12.21
CA ASN A 82 -11.56 5.22 10.88
C ASN A 82 -10.50 6.24 10.42
N PHE A 83 -9.35 6.35 11.11
CA PHE A 83 -8.35 7.40 10.89
C PHE A 83 -6.99 6.84 10.51
N GLY A 84 -6.94 5.98 9.49
CA GLY A 84 -5.72 5.31 9.05
C GLY A 84 -5.19 4.25 10.03
N SER A 85 -4.71 3.13 9.48
CA SER A 85 -4.09 2.07 10.29
C SER A 85 -2.61 2.33 10.52
N ILE A 86 -2.14 2.03 11.73
CA ILE A 86 -0.71 1.95 12.09
C ILE A 86 -0.35 0.56 12.67
N ALA A 87 -1.24 -0.42 12.43
CA ALA A 87 -1.09 -1.76 12.94
C ALA A 87 0.08 -2.50 12.26
N GLY A 88 0.63 -3.49 12.97
CA GLY A 88 1.75 -4.30 12.50
C GLY A 88 3.11 -3.80 12.98
N GLY A 89 4.10 -4.69 12.97
CA GLY A 89 5.42 -4.44 13.56
C GLY A 89 5.45 -4.64 15.07
N SER A 90 6.62 -4.38 15.66
CA SER A 90 6.84 -4.48 17.11
C SER A 90 6.34 -3.23 17.85
N ALA A 91 6.00 -3.37 19.13
CA ALA A 91 5.75 -2.24 20.04
C ALA A 91 6.95 -1.27 20.12
N LEU A 92 8.14 -1.72 19.76
CA LEU A 92 9.35 -0.89 19.60
C LEU A 92 9.20 0.23 18.55
N LYS A 93 8.17 0.22 17.72
CA LYS A 93 7.86 1.36 16.82
C LYS A 93 7.62 2.68 17.58
N TYR A 94 7.37 2.60 18.89
CA TYR A 94 7.23 3.74 19.79
C TYR A 94 8.51 4.06 20.59
N GLU A 95 9.66 3.49 20.18
CA GLU A 95 10.98 3.48 20.88
C GLU A 95 10.98 2.73 22.24
N ILE A 96 9.90 2.82 23.01
CA ILE A 96 9.73 2.19 24.31
C ILE A 96 8.38 1.47 24.43
N TYR A 97 8.33 0.43 25.26
CA TYR A 97 7.10 -0.24 25.66
C TYR A 97 7.24 -0.88 27.04
N LYS A 98 6.12 -1.20 27.68
CA LYS A 98 6.08 -1.92 28.96
C LYS A 98 5.86 -3.41 28.71
N SER A 99 6.80 -4.25 29.17
CA SER A 99 6.71 -5.70 29.05
C SER A 99 5.52 -6.23 29.85
N LYS A 100 4.71 -7.09 29.23
CA LYS A 100 3.60 -7.75 29.93
C LYS A 100 4.07 -8.85 30.88
N ASP A 101 5.21 -9.45 30.58
CA ASP A 101 5.74 -10.59 31.34
C ASP A 101 6.51 -10.12 32.57
N THR A 102 7.33 -9.08 32.42
CA THR A 102 8.19 -8.57 33.50
C THR A 102 7.66 -7.31 34.17
N GLY A 103 6.75 -6.57 33.52
CA GLY A 103 6.32 -5.24 33.98
C GLY A 103 7.36 -4.14 33.79
N SER A 104 8.58 -4.49 33.36
CA SER A 104 9.69 -3.57 33.10
C SER A 104 9.46 -2.73 31.84
N TRP A 105 10.02 -1.53 31.82
CA TRP A 105 10.13 -0.74 30.60
C TRP A 105 11.24 -1.29 29.73
N MET A 106 10.97 -1.39 28.43
CA MET A 106 11.86 -1.95 27.42
C MET A 106 12.16 -0.89 26.36
N ALA A 107 13.37 -0.90 25.83
CA ALA A 107 13.78 -0.08 24.68
C ALA A 107 14.72 -0.87 23.75
N GLY A 108 15.06 -0.26 22.62
CA GLY A 108 16.05 -0.79 21.67
C GLY A 108 15.43 -1.09 20.31
N ASN A 109 16.00 -2.07 19.61
CA ASN A 109 15.52 -2.48 18.29
C ASN A 109 15.07 -3.95 18.32
N PRO A 110 14.37 -4.46 17.29
CA PRO A 110 13.85 -5.82 17.30
C PRO A 110 14.91 -6.93 17.52
N LEU A 111 16.18 -6.68 17.18
CA LEU A 111 17.29 -7.61 17.36
C LEU A 111 17.94 -7.48 18.74
N GLU A 112 17.96 -6.27 19.31
CA GLU A 112 18.64 -5.94 20.56
C GLU A 112 17.72 -5.11 21.46
N GLN A 113 16.94 -5.81 22.29
CA GLN A 113 16.06 -5.21 23.29
C GLN A 113 16.74 -5.22 24.66
N ARG A 114 16.53 -4.16 25.43
CA ARG A 114 17.02 -4.06 26.81
C ARG A 114 15.97 -3.50 27.75
N GLU A 115 15.99 -3.95 28.99
CA GLU A 115 15.28 -3.29 30.08
C GLU A 115 15.90 -1.91 30.33
N ILE A 116 15.05 -0.92 30.58
CA ILE A 116 15.44 0.45 30.91
C ILE A 116 14.84 0.85 32.26
N LYS A 117 15.52 1.78 32.93
CA LYS A 117 15.02 2.33 34.20
C LYS A 117 13.86 3.28 33.94
N ILE A 118 13.04 3.51 34.95
CA ILE A 118 11.88 4.39 34.85
C ILE A 118 12.28 5.82 34.52
N GLU A 119 13.41 6.31 35.05
CA GLU A 119 13.93 7.64 34.77
C GLU A 119 14.28 7.81 33.29
N GLU A 120 14.91 6.79 32.69
CA GLU A 120 15.22 6.78 31.26
C GLU A 120 13.95 6.75 30.40
N ALA A 121 12.95 5.96 30.80
CA ALA A 121 11.66 5.90 30.12
C ALA A 121 10.92 7.26 30.17
N ILE A 122 10.97 7.95 31.31
CA ILE A 122 10.40 9.30 31.46
C ILE A 122 11.10 10.30 30.52
N ASP A 123 12.43 10.25 30.41
CA ASP A 123 13.18 11.15 29.54
C ASP A 123 12.86 10.92 28.05
N ILE A 124 12.65 9.66 27.64
CA ILE A 124 12.17 9.33 26.30
C ILE A 124 10.74 9.88 26.08
N ALA A 125 9.84 9.72 27.05
CA ALA A 125 8.48 10.26 26.96
C ALA A 125 8.46 11.80 26.87
N ARG A 126 9.34 12.49 27.62
CA ARG A 126 9.54 13.96 27.52
C ARG A 126 9.99 14.35 26.12
N LYS A 127 11.02 13.69 25.59
CA LYS A 127 11.51 13.91 24.21
C LYS A 127 10.38 13.72 23.19
N HIS A 128 9.59 12.66 23.31
CA HIS A 128 8.44 12.43 22.43
C HIS A 128 7.41 13.54 22.54
N LYS A 129 7.01 13.93 23.76
CA LYS A 129 6.10 15.05 23.99
C LYS A 129 6.60 16.32 23.30
N ASP A 130 7.85 16.71 23.56
CA ASP A 130 8.42 17.95 23.05
C ASP A 130 8.46 17.95 21.51
N HIS A 131 8.80 16.82 20.89
CA HIS A 131 8.78 16.67 19.44
C HIS A 131 7.36 16.66 18.85
N LEU A 132 6.37 16.06 19.51
CA LEU A 132 4.96 16.17 19.10
C LEU A 132 4.48 17.63 19.16
N LEU A 133 4.76 18.33 20.26
CA LEU A 133 4.42 19.75 20.40
C LEU A 133 5.14 20.62 19.36
N LYS A 134 6.38 20.25 19.00
CA LYS A 134 7.09 20.92 17.90
C LYS A 134 6.41 20.68 16.56
N GLY A 135 5.99 19.45 16.27
CA GLY A 135 5.20 19.13 15.08
C GLY A 135 3.88 19.91 15.00
N VAL A 136 3.17 20.05 16.13
CA VAL A 136 1.97 20.89 16.26
C VAL A 136 2.28 22.34 15.86
N SER A 137 3.32 22.94 16.44
CA SER A 137 3.71 24.32 16.14
C SER A 137 4.08 24.52 14.66
N LEU A 138 4.77 23.56 14.03
CA LEU A 138 5.09 23.62 12.61
C LEU A 138 3.83 23.57 11.74
N LEU A 139 2.87 22.70 12.09
CA LEU A 139 1.61 22.58 11.37
C LEU A 139 0.69 23.78 11.58
N GLU A 140 0.67 24.41 12.75
CA GLU A 140 -0.07 25.67 12.96
C GLU A 140 0.41 26.76 12.01
N ASN A 141 1.72 26.86 11.80
CA ASN A 141 2.36 27.83 10.92
C ASN A 141 2.29 27.46 9.43
N LEU A 142 1.89 26.23 9.08
CA LEU A 142 1.69 25.84 7.69
C LEU A 142 0.49 26.59 7.08
N PRO A 143 0.62 27.24 5.91
CA PRO A 143 -0.50 27.93 5.27
C PRO A 143 -1.68 26.98 4.97
N SER A 144 -2.91 27.50 5.07
CA SER A 144 -4.13 26.72 4.74
C SER A 144 -4.22 26.35 3.25
N ASN A 145 -3.48 27.04 2.39
CA ASN A 145 -3.31 26.78 0.97
C ASN A 145 -1.85 26.44 0.63
N GLY A 146 -1.17 25.69 1.52
CA GLY A 146 0.23 25.31 1.36
C GLY A 146 0.53 24.68 0.00
N THR A 147 1.64 25.11 -0.60
CA THR A 147 2.20 24.62 -1.85
C THR A 147 3.06 23.37 -1.63
N ASP A 148 3.44 22.68 -2.72
CA ASP A 148 4.39 21.55 -2.63
C ASP A 148 5.71 21.96 -1.93
N ASP A 149 6.18 23.20 -2.10
CA ASP A 149 7.37 23.72 -1.42
C ASP A 149 7.15 23.95 0.08
N ASP A 150 5.94 24.37 0.48
CA ASP A 150 5.59 24.51 1.91
C ASP A 150 5.59 23.14 2.61
N TYR A 151 5.02 22.11 1.98
CA TYR A 151 5.04 20.74 2.52
C TYR A 151 6.44 20.11 2.49
N LYS A 152 7.25 20.46 1.48
CA LYS A 152 8.67 20.08 1.46
C LYS A 152 9.44 20.70 2.62
N LYS A 153 9.21 21.98 2.90
CA LYS A 153 9.78 22.65 4.05
C LYS A 153 9.28 22.03 5.36
N LEU A 154 7.99 21.74 5.48
CA LEU A 154 7.41 21.07 6.64
C LEU A 154 8.11 19.73 6.91
N GLN A 155 8.29 18.89 5.89
CA GLN A 155 8.99 17.61 6.01
C GLN A 155 10.40 17.81 6.58
N LEU A 156 11.19 18.71 5.97
CA LEU A 156 12.56 18.99 6.41
C LEU A 156 12.62 19.56 7.84
N ASP A 157 11.68 20.44 8.19
CA ASP A 157 11.61 21.06 9.52
C ASP A 157 11.22 20.01 10.58
N ILE A 158 10.31 19.07 10.28
CA ILE A 158 9.96 17.96 11.18
C ILE A 158 11.14 17.00 11.33
N ASP A 159 11.82 16.64 10.24
CA ASP A 159 13.02 15.77 10.28
C ASP A 159 14.14 16.37 11.15
N THR A 160 14.28 17.69 11.11
CA THR A 160 15.32 18.42 11.85
C THR A 160 14.94 18.67 13.31
N LEU A 161 13.70 19.11 13.55
CA LEU A 161 13.27 19.66 14.84
C LEU A 161 12.46 18.66 15.70
N ALA A 162 12.00 17.57 15.10
CA ALA A 162 11.20 16.54 15.75
C ALA A 162 11.58 15.10 15.29
N PRO A 163 12.88 14.72 15.32
CA PRO A 163 13.36 13.49 14.68
C PRO A 163 12.77 12.18 15.25
N SER A 164 12.32 12.15 16.51
CA SER A 164 11.73 10.91 17.07
C SER A 164 10.33 10.61 16.56
N ILE A 165 9.69 11.54 15.86
CA ILE A 165 8.32 11.38 15.33
C ILE A 165 8.25 11.59 13.81
N SER A 166 9.36 11.99 13.16
CA SER A 166 9.35 12.42 11.77
C SER A 166 9.05 11.29 10.78
N ASP A 167 9.71 10.14 10.95
CA ASP A 167 9.53 8.96 10.11
C ASP A 167 8.70 7.85 10.80
N THR A 168 7.82 8.24 11.73
CA THR A 168 6.98 7.27 12.45
C THR A 168 5.51 7.39 12.04
N ALA A 169 4.86 6.23 11.89
CA ALA A 169 3.43 6.20 11.56
C ALA A 169 2.57 6.78 12.69
N TRP A 170 2.98 6.58 13.95
CA TRP A 170 2.26 7.08 15.11
C TRP A 170 2.40 8.59 15.29
N GLY A 171 3.58 9.15 15.00
CA GLY A 171 3.81 10.60 14.97
C GLY A 171 2.94 11.27 13.91
N HIS A 172 2.96 10.73 12.69
CA HIS A 172 2.08 11.20 11.62
C HIS A 172 0.60 11.10 12.00
N LYS A 173 0.16 9.98 12.59
CA LYS A 173 -1.23 9.79 13.00
C LYS A 173 -1.68 10.80 14.05
N TYR A 174 -0.88 11.01 15.09
CA TYR A 174 -1.16 12.04 16.10
C TYR A 174 -1.38 13.41 15.46
N LEU A 175 -0.47 13.83 14.58
CA LEU A 175 -0.57 15.13 13.92
C LEU A 175 -1.76 15.21 12.96
N SER A 176 -2.04 14.16 12.18
CA SER A 176 -3.18 14.12 11.26
C SER A 176 -4.55 14.21 11.97
N LEU A 177 -4.66 13.69 13.19
CA LEU A 177 -5.87 13.79 14.00
C LEU A 177 -6.13 15.22 14.47
N LEU A 178 -5.06 15.99 14.71
CA LEU A 178 -5.15 17.40 15.15
C LEU A 178 -5.28 18.37 13.97
N PHE A 179 -4.76 18.01 12.80
CA PHE A 179 -4.73 18.87 11.60
C PHE A 179 -5.37 18.20 10.37
N PRO A 180 -6.67 17.85 10.42
CA PRO A 180 -7.33 17.09 9.36
C PRO A 180 -7.55 17.85 8.05
N ASP A 181 -7.36 19.17 8.06
CA ASP A 181 -7.42 20.02 6.87
C ASP A 181 -6.01 20.27 6.26
N LYS A 182 -4.95 19.73 6.88
CA LYS A 182 -3.56 19.91 6.44
C LYS A 182 -2.85 18.58 6.16
N LEU A 183 -3.28 17.49 6.77
CA LEU A 183 -2.68 16.17 6.59
C LEU A 183 -3.72 15.13 6.21
N ASP A 184 -3.32 14.22 5.33
CA ASP A 184 -4.04 12.98 5.10
C ASP A 184 -3.80 11.96 6.22
N ASP A 185 -4.59 10.89 6.23
CA ASP A 185 -4.48 9.79 7.19
C ASP A 185 -3.83 8.53 6.59
N TYR A 186 -3.05 8.67 5.51
CA TYR A 186 -2.11 7.64 5.11
C TYR A 186 -0.81 7.79 5.90
N HIS A 187 -0.67 7.04 6.99
CA HIS A 187 0.54 7.03 7.82
C HIS A 187 1.70 6.20 7.22
N ASN A 188 1.60 5.86 5.94
CA ASN A 188 2.60 5.15 5.16
C ASN A 188 2.85 5.91 3.84
N ALA A 189 4.11 6.26 3.62
CA ALA A 189 4.55 7.09 2.51
C ALA A 189 4.35 6.40 1.13
N ASP A 190 4.43 5.07 1.08
CA ASP A 190 4.20 4.29 -0.14
C ASP A 190 2.71 4.28 -0.52
N TYR A 191 1.81 4.18 0.47
CA TYR A 191 0.37 4.30 0.23
C TYR A 191 0.02 5.69 -0.31
N GLN A 192 0.60 6.75 0.26
CA GLN A 192 0.41 8.11 -0.27
C GLN A 192 0.81 8.21 -1.74
N ARG A 193 2.00 7.72 -2.11
CA ARG A 193 2.49 7.77 -3.50
C ARG A 193 1.67 6.88 -4.42
N TYR A 194 1.30 5.68 -3.96
CA TYR A 194 0.48 4.74 -4.71
C TYR A 194 -0.84 5.37 -5.12
N HIS A 195 -1.61 5.92 -4.17
CA HIS A 195 -2.92 6.50 -4.50
C HIS A 195 -2.80 7.80 -5.31
N LEU A 196 -1.73 8.59 -5.17
CA LEU A 196 -1.49 9.73 -6.05
C LEU A 196 -1.29 9.29 -7.51
N VAL A 197 -0.51 8.22 -7.76
CA VAL A 197 -0.39 7.64 -9.10
C VAL A 197 -1.76 7.19 -9.65
N LYS A 198 -2.59 6.56 -8.81
CA LYS A 198 -3.96 6.13 -9.18
C LYS A 198 -4.93 7.31 -9.38
N LEU A 199 -4.61 8.47 -8.83
CA LEU A 199 -5.33 9.73 -9.07
C LEU A 199 -4.78 10.49 -10.27
N LEU A 200 -3.77 9.94 -10.97
CA LEU A 200 -3.02 10.57 -12.06
C LEU A 200 -2.30 11.85 -11.64
N GLU A 201 -1.92 11.93 -10.37
CA GLU A 201 -1.17 13.05 -9.78
C GLU A 201 0.28 12.63 -9.58
N THR A 202 1.22 13.48 -9.99
CA THR A 202 2.65 13.25 -9.79
C THR A 202 3.00 13.43 -8.32
N PRO A 203 3.47 12.37 -7.61
CA PRO A 203 3.95 12.53 -6.25
C PRO A 203 5.15 13.49 -6.19
N PRO A 204 5.20 14.39 -5.20
CA PRO A 204 6.37 15.25 -4.99
C PRO A 204 7.66 14.43 -4.82
N VAL A 205 8.77 14.94 -5.35
CA VAL A 205 10.09 14.28 -5.23
C VAL A 205 10.60 14.38 -3.79
N GLY A 206 10.97 13.24 -3.22
CA GLY A 206 11.54 13.12 -1.87
C GLY A 206 10.94 11.96 -1.10
N GLU A 207 11.37 11.80 0.15
CA GLU A 207 10.91 10.77 1.09
C GLU A 207 10.18 11.38 2.28
N GLY A 208 9.38 10.57 2.98
CA GLY A 208 8.65 10.98 4.18
C GLY A 208 7.14 11.09 3.97
N ARG A 209 6.44 11.35 5.09
CA ARG A 209 4.97 11.27 5.24
C ARG A 209 4.25 12.61 5.09
N TYR A 210 4.95 13.73 5.14
CA TYR A 210 4.32 15.05 5.08
C TYR A 210 4.34 15.63 3.66
N LEU A 211 5.26 15.18 2.81
CA LEU A 211 5.45 15.71 1.45
C LEU A 211 4.19 15.63 0.58
N CYS A 212 3.49 14.48 0.62
CA CYS A 212 2.35 14.23 -0.26
C CYS A 212 1.05 14.88 0.22
N ALA A 213 0.99 15.33 1.48
CA ALA A 213 -0.24 15.80 2.11
C ALA A 213 -0.88 16.98 1.36
N GLY A 214 -0.07 17.90 0.83
CA GLY A 214 -0.56 19.03 0.03
C GLY A 214 -1.38 18.63 -1.19
N LYS A 215 -1.04 17.50 -1.84
CA LYS A 215 -1.83 16.97 -2.95
C LYS A 215 -3.20 16.50 -2.49
N TYR A 216 -3.27 15.74 -1.40
CA TYR A 216 -4.53 15.27 -0.83
C TYR A 216 -5.42 16.44 -0.37
N VAL A 217 -4.84 17.45 0.27
CA VAL A 217 -5.54 18.68 0.66
C VAL A 217 -6.13 19.40 -0.56
N ALA A 218 -5.34 19.57 -1.62
CA ALA A 218 -5.81 20.22 -2.85
C ALA A 218 -6.94 19.43 -3.54
N ILE A 219 -6.81 18.11 -3.62
CA ILE A 219 -7.80 17.22 -4.25
C ILE A 219 -9.11 17.22 -3.44
N ALA A 220 -9.03 17.04 -2.12
CA ALA A 220 -10.20 17.06 -1.25
C ALA A 220 -10.95 18.40 -1.33
N LYS A 221 -10.21 19.52 -1.38
CA LYS A 221 -10.77 20.85 -1.59
C LYS A 221 -11.44 21.00 -2.95
N GLU A 222 -10.83 20.49 -4.02
CA GLU A 222 -11.41 20.52 -5.37
C GLU A 222 -12.71 19.70 -5.46
N LEU A 223 -12.77 18.58 -4.76
CA LEU A 223 -13.91 17.67 -4.72
C LEU A 223 -15.00 18.11 -3.73
N GLY A 224 -14.67 18.96 -2.75
CA GLY A 224 -15.60 19.38 -1.70
C GLY A 224 -15.92 18.29 -0.68
N ILE A 225 -15.02 17.33 -0.45
CA ILE A 225 -15.20 16.22 0.49
C ILE A 225 -14.13 16.22 1.59
N PRO A 226 -14.38 15.63 2.77
CA PRO A 226 -13.35 15.46 3.80
C PRO A 226 -12.16 14.61 3.29
N ILE A 227 -10.92 14.95 3.70
CA ILE A 227 -9.72 14.17 3.32
C ILE A 227 -9.86 12.70 3.74
N ASN A 228 -10.40 12.43 4.93
CA ASN A 228 -10.68 11.08 5.41
C ASN A 228 -11.63 10.27 4.49
N ASN A 229 -12.61 10.94 3.88
CA ASN A 229 -13.51 10.28 2.93
C ASN A 229 -12.80 10.05 1.60
N LEU A 230 -11.95 10.99 1.17
CA LEU A 230 -11.10 10.81 -0.01
C LEU A 230 -10.20 9.57 0.14
N THR A 231 -9.46 9.46 1.24
CA THR A 231 -8.55 8.33 1.49
C THR A 231 -9.30 7.00 1.66
N THR A 232 -10.48 7.02 2.27
CA THR A 232 -11.37 5.85 2.33
C THR A 232 -11.81 5.41 0.94
N ILE A 233 -12.20 6.35 0.08
CA ILE A 233 -12.62 6.04 -1.29
C ILE A 233 -11.45 5.52 -2.13
N THR A 234 -10.26 6.12 -2.03
CA THR A 234 -9.09 5.65 -2.80
C THR A 234 -8.64 4.27 -2.34
N ASN A 235 -8.73 3.96 -1.03
CA ASN A 235 -8.54 2.59 -0.53
C ASN A 235 -9.56 1.61 -1.13
N PHE A 236 -10.84 1.99 -1.18
CA PHE A 236 -11.89 1.15 -1.75
C PHE A 236 -11.70 0.92 -3.26
N ARG A 237 -11.42 2.00 -4.01
CA ARG A 237 -11.32 2.00 -5.47
C ARG A 237 -10.07 1.28 -5.97
N ASP A 238 -8.92 1.61 -5.37
CA ASP A 238 -7.62 1.17 -5.88
C ASP A 238 -7.16 -0.14 -5.20
N SER A 239 -7.68 -0.41 -4.00
CA SER A 239 -7.24 -1.47 -3.09
C SER A 239 -5.72 -1.47 -2.81
N SER A 240 -5.11 -2.60 -2.47
CA SER A 240 -3.73 -2.60 -1.92
C SER A 240 -2.69 -2.21 -2.99
N PRO A 241 -1.59 -1.55 -2.58
CA PRO A 241 -0.48 -1.21 -3.48
C PRO A 241 0.05 -2.41 -4.27
N HIS A 242 0.40 -2.16 -5.53
CA HIS A 242 0.98 -3.14 -6.44
C HIS A 242 2.11 -2.51 -7.27
N ASN A 243 2.92 -3.35 -7.91
CA ASN A 243 4.05 -2.93 -8.72
C ASN A 243 3.68 -2.75 -10.20
N TYR A 244 4.57 -2.06 -10.93
CA TYR A 244 4.53 -1.93 -12.38
C TYR A 244 5.78 -2.55 -12.99
N TRP A 245 5.60 -3.45 -13.95
CA TRP A 245 6.68 -4.18 -14.59
C TRP A 245 6.66 -3.92 -16.10
N ARG A 246 7.85 -3.90 -16.70
CA ARG A 246 8.04 -4.00 -18.15
C ARG A 246 8.50 -5.40 -18.47
N ILE A 247 7.84 -6.08 -19.41
CA ILE A 247 8.27 -7.38 -19.93
C ILE A 247 8.59 -7.29 -21.43
N GLY A 248 9.72 -7.85 -21.84
CA GLY A 248 10.08 -8.00 -23.25
C GLY A 248 9.32 -9.13 -23.91
N THR A 249 8.88 -8.93 -25.15
CA THR A 249 8.11 -9.92 -25.93
C THR A 249 8.93 -10.69 -26.94
N SER A 250 10.16 -10.25 -27.22
CA SER A 250 11.00 -10.83 -28.27
C SER A 250 12.16 -11.65 -27.69
N GLU A 251 12.49 -12.75 -28.36
CA GLU A 251 13.66 -13.57 -28.06
C GLU A 251 14.95 -12.78 -28.31
N GLY A 252 15.93 -12.91 -27.42
CA GLY A 252 17.16 -12.11 -27.46
C GLY A 252 18.05 -12.38 -28.67
N ASP A 253 18.08 -13.63 -29.13
CA ASP A 253 19.01 -14.07 -30.20
C ASP A 253 18.39 -14.03 -31.59
N THR A 254 17.11 -14.40 -31.72
CA THR A 254 16.41 -14.48 -33.02
C THR A 254 15.57 -13.23 -33.33
N GLY A 255 15.19 -12.46 -32.30
CA GLY A 255 14.22 -11.37 -32.43
C GLY A 255 12.79 -11.84 -32.68
N GLN A 256 12.50 -13.14 -32.60
CA GLN A 256 11.15 -13.67 -32.72
C GLN A 256 10.26 -13.08 -31.63
N ASN A 257 9.13 -12.50 -32.03
CA ASN A 257 8.20 -11.85 -31.12
C ASN A 257 7.09 -12.83 -30.70
N HIS A 258 6.91 -13.04 -29.40
CA HIS A 258 5.93 -13.95 -28.79
C HIS A 258 4.68 -13.23 -28.25
N TRP A 259 4.45 -11.98 -28.66
CA TRP A 259 3.32 -11.16 -28.22
C TRP A 259 1.98 -11.81 -28.57
N ARG A 260 1.86 -12.42 -29.75
CA ARG A 260 0.58 -12.99 -30.20
C ARG A 260 0.15 -14.12 -29.28
N GLU A 261 1.08 -15.00 -28.91
CA GLU A 261 0.86 -16.11 -28.00
C GLU A 261 0.51 -15.61 -26.59
N MET A 262 1.28 -14.64 -26.07
CA MET A 262 0.99 -14.00 -24.77
C MET A 262 -0.41 -13.36 -24.71
N ARG A 263 -0.76 -12.63 -25.78
CA ARG A 263 -2.04 -11.94 -25.90
C ARG A 263 -3.20 -12.93 -25.98
N ASP A 264 -3.15 -13.86 -26.93
CA ASP A 264 -4.24 -14.80 -27.21
C ASP A 264 -4.39 -15.82 -26.07
N GLY A 265 -3.30 -16.15 -25.39
CA GLY A 265 -3.27 -17.06 -24.23
C GLY A 265 -3.55 -16.42 -22.87
N ASN A 266 -3.69 -15.08 -22.79
CA ASN A 266 -3.88 -14.35 -21.53
C ASN A 266 -2.79 -14.64 -20.48
N TYR A 267 -1.53 -14.58 -20.90
CA TYR A 267 -0.38 -14.72 -20.00
C TYR A 267 0.79 -13.84 -20.43
N ILE A 268 1.67 -13.54 -19.49
CA ILE A 268 3.04 -13.09 -19.77
C ILE A 268 3.97 -14.30 -19.71
N ALA A 269 5.02 -14.32 -20.53
CA ALA A 269 5.92 -15.46 -20.58
C ALA A 269 7.39 -15.06 -20.72
N VAL A 270 8.28 -15.92 -20.24
CA VAL A 270 9.74 -15.83 -20.44
C VAL A 270 10.33 -17.16 -20.90
N GLY A 271 11.49 -17.12 -21.56
CA GLY A 271 12.21 -18.26 -22.11
C GLY A 271 12.91 -19.15 -21.06
N TRP A 272 14.13 -19.64 -21.35
CA TRP A 272 14.91 -20.56 -20.50
C TRP A 272 14.37 -21.99 -20.40
N ARG A 273 13.91 -22.55 -21.52
CA ARG A 273 13.34 -23.90 -21.61
C ARG A 273 14.25 -24.98 -21.00
N GLU A 274 15.58 -24.85 -21.14
CA GLU A 274 16.56 -25.80 -20.63
C GLU A 274 16.58 -25.93 -19.09
N LEU A 275 16.01 -24.96 -18.36
CA LEU A 275 15.93 -25.00 -16.91
C LEU A 275 14.81 -25.92 -16.39
N GLY A 276 13.86 -26.31 -17.25
CA GLY A 276 12.70 -27.09 -16.86
C GLY A 276 11.76 -26.34 -15.91
N ASP A 277 10.85 -27.05 -15.25
CA ASP A 277 9.90 -26.46 -14.30
C ASP A 277 10.60 -25.88 -13.06
N LEU A 278 10.31 -24.61 -12.75
CA LEU A 278 10.88 -23.84 -11.64
C LEU A 278 9.86 -23.57 -10.52
N SER A 279 8.78 -24.34 -10.44
CA SER A 279 7.72 -24.19 -9.41
C SER A 279 8.25 -24.27 -7.97
N GLY A 280 9.41 -24.88 -7.74
CA GLY A 280 10.06 -24.97 -6.43
C GLY A 280 10.91 -23.76 -6.02
N ILE A 281 10.90 -22.66 -6.78
CA ILE A 281 11.66 -21.43 -6.44
C ILE A 281 10.82 -20.51 -5.56
N GLU A 282 11.19 -20.42 -4.29
CA GLU A 282 10.55 -19.53 -3.32
C GLU A 282 11.20 -18.14 -3.26
N LYS A 283 10.52 -17.16 -2.67
CA LYS A 283 11.01 -15.79 -2.48
C LYS A 283 12.06 -15.68 -1.35
N ASN A 284 13.13 -16.46 -1.43
CA ASN A 284 14.21 -16.48 -0.44
C ASN A 284 15.61 -16.51 -1.08
N ARG A 285 16.64 -16.23 -0.27
CA ARG A 285 18.05 -16.14 -0.72
C ARG A 285 18.58 -17.48 -1.21
N GLU A 286 18.14 -18.57 -0.59
CA GLU A 286 18.56 -19.94 -0.93
C GLU A 286 18.09 -20.32 -2.33
N SER A 287 16.80 -20.15 -2.62
CA SER A 287 16.19 -20.40 -3.93
C SER A 287 16.82 -19.54 -5.02
N LYS A 288 17.14 -18.28 -4.72
CA LYS A 288 17.87 -17.41 -5.65
C LYS A 288 19.27 -17.94 -5.96
N THR A 289 19.96 -18.50 -4.98
CA THR A 289 21.29 -19.10 -5.15
C THR A 289 21.19 -20.36 -6.01
N LYS A 290 20.23 -21.24 -5.72
CA LYS A 290 19.94 -22.44 -6.50
C LYS A 290 19.63 -22.11 -7.97
N LEU A 291 18.81 -21.10 -8.22
CA LEU A 291 18.51 -20.63 -9.58
C LEU A 291 19.76 -20.15 -10.32
N ARG A 292 20.66 -19.44 -9.62
CA ARG A 292 21.94 -18.99 -10.20
C ARG A 292 22.82 -20.17 -10.60
N GLU A 293 22.89 -21.20 -9.76
CA GLU A 293 23.67 -22.42 -10.02
C GLU A 293 23.11 -23.20 -11.22
N LEU A 294 21.78 -23.32 -11.33
CA LEU A 294 21.13 -23.92 -12.51
C LEU A 294 21.48 -23.16 -13.79
N LEU A 295 21.36 -21.83 -13.78
CA LEU A 295 21.74 -20.99 -14.92
C LEU A 295 23.22 -21.17 -15.30
N GLN A 296 24.13 -21.21 -14.31
CA GLN A 296 25.56 -21.42 -14.55
C GLN A 296 25.86 -22.81 -15.13
N LYS A 297 25.08 -23.83 -14.74
CA LYS A 297 25.22 -25.20 -15.24
C LYS A 297 24.78 -25.32 -16.71
N TYR A 298 23.59 -24.83 -17.05
CA TYR A 298 23.02 -24.97 -18.40
C TYR A 298 23.60 -23.96 -19.40
N TYR A 299 24.02 -22.78 -18.93
CA TYR A 299 24.61 -21.72 -19.77
C TYR A 299 26.06 -21.43 -19.36
N SER A 300 26.88 -22.47 -19.23
CA SER A 300 28.26 -22.40 -18.71
C SER A 300 29.22 -21.52 -19.52
N LYS A 301 28.92 -21.27 -20.80
CA LYS A 301 29.69 -20.39 -21.69
C LYS A 301 29.35 -18.91 -21.51
N THR A 302 28.28 -18.58 -20.78
CA THR A 302 27.84 -17.21 -20.53
C THR A 302 28.61 -16.61 -19.35
N ASN A 303 29.02 -15.34 -19.48
CA ASN A 303 29.78 -14.68 -18.42
C ASN A 303 28.94 -14.49 -17.14
N ALA A 304 29.63 -14.43 -16.00
CA ALA A 304 29.00 -14.40 -14.66
C ALA A 304 28.11 -13.16 -14.41
N SER A 305 28.37 -12.05 -15.11
CA SER A 305 27.58 -10.81 -15.00
C SER A 305 26.20 -10.98 -15.67
N VAL A 306 26.18 -11.57 -16.88
CA VAL A 306 24.95 -11.89 -17.60
C VAL A 306 24.13 -12.94 -16.84
N ILE A 307 24.78 -13.99 -16.32
CA ILE A 307 24.12 -14.97 -15.44
C ILE A 307 23.48 -14.30 -14.23
N GLY A 308 24.17 -13.35 -13.59
CA GLY A 308 23.61 -12.59 -12.47
C GLY A 308 22.39 -11.77 -12.84
N ARG A 309 22.40 -11.14 -14.02
CA ARG A 309 21.25 -10.39 -14.53
C ARG A 309 20.06 -11.30 -14.81
N TRP A 310 20.28 -12.42 -15.51
CA TRP A 310 19.23 -13.40 -15.78
C TRP A 310 18.65 -14.01 -14.51
N THR A 311 19.50 -14.33 -13.53
CA THR A 311 19.08 -14.80 -12.21
C THR A 311 18.12 -13.80 -11.58
N GLN A 312 18.44 -12.50 -11.59
CA GLN A 312 17.56 -11.49 -11.02
C GLN A 312 16.23 -11.37 -11.77
N GLN A 313 16.23 -11.43 -13.10
CA GLN A 313 15.03 -11.30 -13.92
C GLN A 313 14.10 -12.52 -13.73
N LEU A 314 14.64 -13.73 -13.85
CA LEU A 314 13.88 -14.96 -13.59
C LEU A 314 13.39 -15.03 -12.16
N PHE A 315 14.24 -14.74 -11.16
CA PHE A 315 13.79 -14.73 -9.77
C PHE A 315 12.66 -13.73 -9.52
N SER A 316 12.72 -12.55 -10.15
CA SER A 316 11.65 -11.55 -10.07
C SER A 316 10.38 -12.03 -10.78
N PHE A 317 10.50 -12.72 -11.91
CA PHE A 317 9.35 -13.30 -12.60
C PHE A 317 8.68 -14.42 -11.78
N LEU A 318 9.49 -15.33 -11.21
CA LEU A 318 9.02 -16.49 -10.48
C LEU A 318 8.41 -16.10 -9.12
N ALA A 319 9.13 -15.29 -8.34
CA ALA A 319 8.81 -15.02 -6.94
C ALA A 319 8.63 -13.52 -6.60
N GLY A 320 8.97 -12.63 -7.52
CA GLY A 320 8.85 -11.17 -7.33
C GLY A 320 7.49 -10.60 -7.73
N ILE A 321 6.97 -11.01 -8.90
CA ILE A 321 5.65 -10.63 -9.39
C ILE A 321 4.57 -11.21 -8.48
N GLN A 322 3.63 -10.36 -8.08
CA GLN A 322 2.51 -10.73 -7.23
C GLN A 322 1.19 -10.61 -7.97
N ASP A 323 0.13 -11.17 -7.39
CA ASP A 323 -1.23 -10.94 -7.86
C ASP A 323 -1.51 -9.43 -7.92
N ARG A 324 -2.27 -9.01 -8.95
CA ARG A 324 -2.62 -7.61 -9.25
C ARG A 324 -1.48 -6.69 -9.71
N ASP A 325 -0.24 -7.14 -9.74
CA ASP A 325 0.83 -6.36 -10.37
C ASP A 325 0.47 -6.04 -11.83
N ILE A 326 0.82 -4.84 -12.27
CA ILE A 326 0.59 -4.39 -13.65
C ILE A 326 1.84 -4.64 -14.46
N VAL A 327 1.68 -5.21 -15.65
CA VAL A 327 2.77 -5.54 -16.56
C VAL A 327 2.49 -4.92 -17.92
N VAL A 328 3.47 -4.19 -18.46
CA VAL A 328 3.43 -3.72 -19.85
C VAL A 328 4.28 -4.62 -20.73
N ALA A 329 3.66 -5.21 -21.75
CA ALA A 329 4.34 -6.00 -22.77
C ALA A 329 4.99 -5.07 -23.79
N ALA A 330 6.28 -5.25 -24.06
CA ALA A 330 7.07 -4.34 -24.86
C ALA A 330 7.85 -5.05 -25.97
N ASP A 331 7.87 -4.43 -27.15
CA ASP A 331 8.78 -4.73 -28.26
C ASP A 331 9.67 -3.51 -28.51
N GLY A 332 10.93 -3.60 -28.07
CA GLY A 332 11.80 -2.42 -27.99
C GLY A 332 11.19 -1.32 -27.12
N GLU A 333 11.01 -0.12 -27.69
CA GLU A 333 10.36 1.02 -27.02
C GLU A 333 8.83 0.99 -27.10
N LYS A 334 8.27 0.14 -27.95
CA LYS A 334 6.84 0.07 -28.23
C LYS A 334 6.16 -0.78 -27.19
N ILE A 335 5.20 -0.21 -26.47
CA ILE A 335 4.30 -0.97 -25.60
C ILE A 335 3.18 -1.54 -26.47
N LEU A 336 2.92 -2.83 -26.32
CA LEU A 336 1.94 -3.60 -27.09
C LEU A 336 0.66 -3.88 -26.29
N GLY A 337 0.76 -3.92 -24.96
CA GLY A 337 -0.38 -4.11 -24.09
C GLY A 337 -0.06 -3.89 -22.61
N ILE A 338 -1.13 -3.72 -21.83
CA ILE A 338 -1.11 -3.54 -20.38
C ILE A 338 -1.92 -4.69 -19.79
N GLY A 339 -1.30 -5.52 -18.96
CA GLY A 339 -1.92 -6.67 -18.32
C GLY A 339 -1.88 -6.58 -16.81
N ARG A 340 -2.93 -7.05 -16.14
CA ARG A 340 -2.96 -7.25 -14.69
C ARG A 340 -2.70 -8.72 -14.39
N VAL A 341 -1.74 -9.03 -13.53
CA VAL A 341 -1.46 -10.41 -13.11
C VAL A 341 -2.63 -10.95 -12.30
N THR A 342 -3.04 -12.20 -12.59
CA THR A 342 -4.23 -12.83 -11.99
C THR A 342 -3.95 -14.19 -11.35
N GLY A 343 -2.68 -14.58 -11.24
CA GLY A 343 -2.31 -15.87 -10.68
C GLY A 343 -0.81 -16.14 -10.62
N GLU A 344 -0.51 -17.32 -10.11
CA GLU A 344 0.84 -17.79 -9.83
C GLU A 344 1.59 -18.26 -11.09
N TYR A 345 2.89 -18.52 -10.92
CA TYR A 345 3.74 -19.12 -11.94
C TYR A 345 3.20 -20.47 -12.41
N ARG A 346 3.35 -20.75 -13.72
CA ARG A 346 3.13 -22.07 -14.32
C ARG A 346 4.23 -22.38 -15.32
N TYR A 347 4.45 -23.67 -15.55
CA TYR A 347 5.33 -24.18 -16.59
C TYR A 347 4.53 -24.90 -17.66
N ASP A 348 4.74 -24.54 -18.92
CA ASP A 348 4.17 -25.22 -20.08
C ASP A 348 5.27 -25.55 -21.10
N GLU A 349 5.65 -26.83 -21.15
CA GLU A 349 6.73 -27.32 -22.00
C GLU A 349 6.43 -27.19 -23.51
N ALA A 350 5.16 -27.06 -23.90
CA ALA A 350 4.75 -26.93 -25.29
C ALA A 350 5.03 -25.53 -25.86
N LEU A 351 5.25 -24.53 -25.01
CA LEU A 351 5.52 -23.14 -25.40
C LEU A 351 7.02 -22.87 -25.53
N ASP A 352 7.39 -22.00 -26.47
CA ASP A 352 8.79 -21.54 -26.63
C ASP A 352 9.25 -20.68 -25.46
N PHE A 353 8.34 -19.89 -24.89
CA PHE A 353 8.50 -19.25 -23.59
C PHE A 353 7.67 -20.03 -22.55
N PRO A 354 8.26 -21.05 -21.91
CA PRO A 354 7.49 -22.02 -21.12
C PRO A 354 7.18 -21.53 -19.71
N HIS A 355 7.83 -20.46 -19.24
CA HIS A 355 7.59 -19.88 -17.93
C HIS A 355 6.52 -18.81 -18.02
N ILE A 356 5.31 -19.11 -17.55
CA ILE A 356 4.16 -18.23 -17.74
C ILE A 356 3.55 -17.74 -16.42
N ARG A 357 2.90 -16.58 -16.49
CA ARG A 357 2.00 -16.07 -15.46
C ARG A 357 0.72 -15.55 -16.10
N PRO A 358 -0.46 -15.98 -15.62
CA PRO A 358 -1.72 -15.54 -16.22
C PRO A 358 -1.97 -14.05 -15.97
N VAL A 359 -2.49 -13.36 -16.98
CA VAL A 359 -2.85 -11.94 -16.92
C VAL A 359 -4.22 -11.68 -17.52
N GLU A 360 -4.84 -10.58 -17.10
CA GLU A 360 -5.98 -9.98 -17.78
C GLU A 360 -5.49 -8.75 -18.54
N TRP A 361 -5.63 -8.74 -19.87
CA TRP A 361 -5.24 -7.59 -20.69
C TRP A 361 -6.24 -6.43 -20.55
N LEU A 362 -5.79 -5.34 -19.92
CA LEU A 362 -6.55 -4.12 -19.68
C LEU A 362 -6.54 -3.14 -20.88
N SER A 363 -5.45 -3.16 -21.65
CA SER A 363 -5.32 -2.42 -22.92
C SER A 363 -4.40 -3.18 -23.87
N GLN A 364 -4.69 -3.10 -25.16
CA GLN A 364 -3.86 -3.67 -26.24
C GLN A 364 -3.53 -2.61 -27.30
N LYS A 365 -3.67 -1.33 -26.94
CA LYS A 365 -3.30 -0.22 -27.81
C LYS A 365 -1.79 -0.01 -27.75
N GLU A 366 -1.23 0.38 -28.87
CA GLU A 366 0.21 0.59 -28.99
C GLU A 366 0.57 2.03 -28.60
N TRP A 367 1.60 2.17 -27.76
CA TRP A 367 2.09 3.47 -27.30
C TRP A 367 3.56 3.39 -26.87
N LYS A 368 4.13 4.47 -26.37
CA LYS A 368 5.50 4.52 -25.84
C LYS A 368 5.51 5.11 -24.44
N LEU A 369 6.35 4.55 -23.58
CA LEU A 369 6.60 5.12 -22.25
C LEU A 369 7.12 6.55 -22.37
N PRO A 370 6.65 7.49 -21.52
CA PRO A 370 7.15 8.86 -21.50
C PRO A 370 8.62 8.93 -21.09
N VAL A 371 9.08 7.99 -20.26
CA VAL A 371 10.47 7.89 -19.83
C VAL A 371 11.02 6.51 -20.19
N THR A 372 12.09 6.50 -20.99
CA THR A 372 12.78 5.25 -21.35
C THR A 372 13.34 4.55 -20.10
N GLU A 373 12.87 3.33 -19.86
CA GLU A 373 13.24 2.48 -18.73
C GLU A 373 13.15 1.00 -19.14
N GLY A 374 14.09 0.18 -18.65
CA GLY A 374 14.04 -1.28 -18.80
C GLY A 374 14.31 -1.83 -20.22
N LEU A 375 14.83 -1.04 -21.16
CA LEU A 375 15.19 -1.54 -22.50
C LEU A 375 16.20 -2.70 -22.45
N ARG A 376 16.07 -3.64 -23.39
CA ARG A 376 16.93 -4.85 -23.49
C ARG A 376 16.97 -5.69 -22.21
N THR A 377 15.87 -5.72 -21.49
CA THR A 377 15.63 -6.64 -20.36
C THR A 377 14.42 -7.51 -20.66
N THR A 378 14.43 -8.75 -20.16
CA THR A 378 13.27 -9.63 -20.20
C THR A 378 12.20 -9.15 -19.24
N LEU A 379 12.58 -8.80 -18.01
CA LEU A 379 11.69 -8.25 -17.00
C LEU A 379 12.38 -7.12 -16.24
N HIS A 380 11.67 -6.01 -16.02
CA HIS A 380 12.17 -4.85 -15.28
C HIS A 380 11.08 -4.27 -14.39
N LEU A 381 11.41 -4.04 -13.12
CA LEU A 381 10.54 -3.34 -12.16
C LEU A 381 10.70 -1.83 -12.36
N MET A 382 9.62 -1.14 -12.72
CA MET A 382 9.65 0.30 -12.95
C MET A 382 9.83 1.04 -11.62
N LYS A 383 10.92 1.80 -11.51
CA LYS A 383 11.30 2.54 -10.29
C LYS A 383 11.96 3.89 -10.56
N LYS A 384 12.18 4.25 -11.82
CA LYS A 384 12.94 5.46 -12.16
C LYS A 384 12.24 6.75 -11.73
N ASP A 385 10.94 6.85 -12.02
CA ASP A 385 10.04 7.91 -11.58
C ASP A 385 8.58 7.46 -11.71
N PHE A 386 7.64 8.35 -11.39
CA PHE A 386 6.19 8.08 -11.43
C PHE A 386 5.53 8.35 -12.79
N SER A 387 6.23 8.93 -13.77
CA SER A 387 5.66 9.30 -15.08
C SER A 387 5.18 8.07 -15.85
N ASN A 388 5.97 6.99 -15.79
CA ASN A 388 5.61 5.72 -16.43
C ASN A 388 4.35 5.09 -15.79
N PRO A 389 4.30 4.83 -14.46
CA PRO A 389 3.08 4.39 -13.80
C PRO A 389 1.84 5.25 -14.06
N ILE A 390 1.98 6.59 -14.04
CA ILE A 390 0.85 7.50 -14.30
C ILE A 390 0.33 7.35 -15.72
N GLU A 391 1.20 7.28 -16.73
CA GLU A 391 0.76 7.10 -18.11
C GLU A 391 0.13 5.71 -18.33
N ILE A 392 0.62 4.67 -17.65
CA ILE A 392 -0.01 3.34 -17.64
C ILE A 392 -1.43 3.42 -17.08
N GLU A 393 -1.61 4.05 -15.91
CA GLU A 393 -2.92 4.19 -15.25
C GLU A 393 -3.89 5.03 -16.09
N LYS A 394 -3.38 6.05 -16.78
CA LYS A 394 -4.16 6.84 -17.73
C LYS A 394 -4.61 5.99 -18.93
N HIS A 395 -3.73 5.17 -19.51
CA HIS A 395 -4.13 4.22 -20.54
C HIS A 395 -5.19 3.25 -20.04
N ILE A 396 -5.05 2.69 -18.84
CA ILE A 396 -6.08 1.85 -18.22
C ILE A 396 -7.41 2.63 -18.13
N LEU A 397 -7.41 3.85 -17.60
CA LEU A 397 -8.61 4.65 -17.42
C LEU A 397 -9.34 5.01 -18.74
N TYR A 398 -8.59 5.20 -19.82
CA TYR A 398 -9.14 5.65 -21.11
C TYR A 398 -9.35 4.54 -22.14
N ASP A 399 -8.64 3.42 -22.02
CA ASP A 399 -8.71 2.30 -22.96
C ASP A 399 -9.63 1.17 -22.50
N LEU A 400 -10.02 1.14 -21.22
CA LEU A 400 -11.07 0.24 -20.77
C LEU A 400 -12.31 0.44 -21.66
N PRO A 401 -12.85 -0.63 -22.26
CA PRO A 401 -14.12 -0.52 -22.98
C PRO A 401 -15.14 0.06 -22.02
N VAL A 402 -15.86 1.11 -22.45
CA VAL A 402 -17.04 1.57 -21.74
C VAL A 402 -17.89 0.31 -21.55
N PRO A 403 -18.18 -0.12 -20.31
CA PRO A 403 -19.03 -1.28 -20.15
C PRO A 403 -20.30 -0.98 -20.93
N PRO A 404 -20.79 -1.88 -21.81
CA PRO A 404 -22.15 -1.75 -22.28
C PRO A 404 -23.00 -1.58 -21.03
N SER A 405 -23.96 -0.67 -21.08
CA SER A 405 -24.93 -0.45 -20.01
C SER A 405 -25.83 -1.68 -19.88
N THR A 406 -25.26 -2.82 -19.52
CA THR A 406 -25.95 -3.96 -18.97
C THR A 406 -25.90 -3.77 -17.47
N THR A 407 -27.01 -3.28 -16.94
CA THR A 407 -27.52 -3.60 -15.61
C THR A 407 -27.52 -5.13 -15.45
N SER A 408 -26.34 -5.71 -15.28
CA SER A 408 -26.17 -6.98 -14.59
C SER A 408 -26.21 -6.59 -13.12
N VAL A 409 -27.41 -6.64 -12.56
CA VAL A 409 -27.63 -6.66 -11.12
C VAL A 409 -26.92 -7.93 -10.63
N LEU A 410 -25.63 -7.84 -10.32
CA LEU A 410 -25.06 -8.70 -9.30
C LEU A 410 -25.76 -8.25 -8.02
N SER A 411 -26.70 -9.06 -7.56
CA SER A 411 -27.38 -8.86 -6.30
C SER A 411 -26.34 -8.53 -5.23
N PRO A 412 -26.51 -7.46 -4.44
CA PRO A 412 -25.67 -7.23 -3.28
C PRO A 412 -25.64 -8.52 -2.46
N LEU A 413 -24.45 -8.97 -2.07
CA LEU A 413 -24.35 -10.04 -1.08
C LEU A 413 -25.04 -9.52 0.19
N GLU A 414 -26.23 -10.04 0.51
CA GLU A 414 -26.94 -9.70 1.74
C GLU A 414 -26.64 -10.71 2.85
N GLY A 415 -26.56 -10.22 4.09
CA GLY A 415 -26.36 -11.05 5.28
C GLY A 415 -24.91 -11.48 5.54
N ILE A 416 -24.74 -12.71 6.05
CA ILE A 416 -23.47 -13.25 6.55
C ILE A 416 -22.30 -13.17 5.53
N PRO A 417 -22.49 -13.36 4.21
CA PRO A 417 -21.40 -13.24 3.23
C PRO A 417 -20.76 -11.85 3.15
N PHE A 418 -21.53 -10.77 3.26
CA PHE A 418 -21.00 -9.40 3.29
C PHE A 418 -20.17 -9.14 4.54
N GLN A 419 -20.64 -9.62 5.69
CA GLN A 419 -19.88 -9.51 6.95
C GLN A 419 -18.56 -10.27 6.87
N ILE A 420 -18.56 -11.48 6.26
CA ILE A 420 -17.35 -12.27 6.06
C ILE A 420 -16.37 -11.54 5.13
N GLN A 421 -16.84 -10.98 4.01
CA GLN A 421 -16.00 -10.22 3.07
C GLN A 421 -15.44 -8.94 3.71
N SER A 422 -16.25 -8.22 4.48
CA SER A 422 -15.82 -7.03 5.22
C SER A 422 -14.72 -7.36 6.25
N ILE A 423 -14.87 -8.47 6.98
CA ILE A 423 -13.86 -8.93 7.94
C ILE A 423 -12.59 -9.42 7.22
N LEU A 424 -12.71 -10.12 6.08
CA LEU A 424 -11.55 -10.53 5.27
C LEU A 424 -10.79 -9.32 4.74
N ASN A 425 -11.48 -8.31 4.20
CA ASN A 425 -10.85 -7.09 3.71
C ASN A 425 -10.18 -6.30 4.84
N ARG A 426 -10.77 -6.32 6.05
CA ARG A 426 -10.26 -5.59 7.22
C ARG A 426 -9.12 -6.31 7.94
N LYS A 427 -9.19 -7.63 8.08
CA LYS A 427 -8.32 -8.44 8.98
C LYS A 427 -7.47 -9.48 8.24
N GLY A 428 -7.66 -9.67 6.94
CA GLY A 428 -6.94 -10.65 6.11
C GLY A 428 -7.32 -12.11 6.36
N GLN A 429 -8.12 -12.39 7.39
CA GLN A 429 -8.51 -13.74 7.79
C GLN A 429 -9.85 -13.73 8.55
N VAL A 430 -10.61 -14.81 8.42
CA VAL A 430 -11.91 -15.00 9.10
C VAL A 430 -12.07 -16.48 9.49
N ILE A 431 -12.52 -16.73 10.72
CA ILE A 431 -12.80 -18.09 11.21
C ILE A 431 -14.31 -18.23 11.35
N ILE A 432 -14.91 -19.16 10.60
CA ILE A 432 -16.35 -19.44 10.62
C ILE A 432 -16.60 -20.69 11.47
N TYR A 433 -17.27 -20.55 12.61
CA TYR A 433 -17.60 -21.66 13.53
C TYR A 433 -19.11 -21.75 13.82
N GLY A 434 -19.61 -22.94 14.17
CA GLY A 434 -21.02 -23.17 14.54
C GLY A 434 -21.43 -24.65 14.46
N PRO A 435 -22.66 -25.02 14.88
CA PRO A 435 -23.16 -26.40 14.90
C PRO A 435 -23.11 -27.12 13.53
N PRO A 436 -23.04 -28.46 13.46
CA PRO A 436 -23.08 -29.20 12.18
C PRO A 436 -24.34 -28.84 11.37
N GLY A 437 -24.20 -28.65 10.04
CA GLY A 437 -25.33 -28.37 9.15
C GLY A 437 -25.67 -26.89 8.90
N THR A 438 -24.99 -25.92 9.54
CA THR A 438 -25.29 -24.48 9.39
C THR A 438 -24.73 -23.80 8.13
N GLY A 439 -24.50 -24.53 7.04
CA GLY A 439 -24.11 -23.93 5.75
C GLY A 439 -22.70 -23.32 5.64
N LYS A 440 -21.77 -23.63 6.57
CA LYS A 440 -20.40 -23.09 6.56
C LYS A 440 -19.66 -23.30 5.23
N THR A 441 -19.72 -24.51 4.69
CA THR A 441 -19.12 -24.85 3.40
C THR A 441 -19.80 -24.10 2.25
N TYR A 442 -21.12 -23.91 2.32
CA TYR A 442 -21.88 -23.15 1.33
C TYR A 442 -21.42 -21.68 1.26
N PHE A 443 -21.23 -21.02 2.41
CA PHE A 443 -20.73 -19.63 2.43
C PHE A 443 -19.31 -19.49 1.88
N ILE A 444 -18.42 -20.45 2.19
CA ILE A 444 -17.05 -20.48 1.65
C ILE A 444 -17.08 -20.65 0.13
N TYR A 445 -17.91 -21.58 -0.38
CA TYR A 445 -18.07 -21.78 -1.82
C TYR A 445 -18.71 -20.57 -2.52
N HIS A 446 -19.65 -19.86 -1.88
CA HIS A 446 -20.27 -18.68 -2.49
C HIS A 446 -19.32 -17.47 -2.51
N LEU A 447 -18.42 -17.36 -1.52
CA LEU A 447 -17.37 -16.33 -1.48
C LEU A 447 -16.20 -16.66 -2.43
N ALA A 448 -15.87 -17.95 -2.60
CA ALA A 448 -14.83 -18.42 -3.54
C ALA A 448 -15.35 -18.61 -4.98
N GLY A 449 -16.67 -18.67 -5.16
CA GLY A 449 -17.37 -19.16 -6.34
C GLY A 449 -17.65 -18.11 -7.41
N GLY A 450 -16.60 -17.46 -7.90
CA GLY A 450 -16.50 -17.09 -9.32
C GLY A 450 -15.61 -18.07 -10.12
N ARG A 451 -14.94 -19.02 -9.46
CA ARG A 451 -14.06 -20.00 -10.09
C ARG A 451 -14.10 -21.33 -9.36
N ALA A 452 -15.01 -22.20 -9.77
CA ALA A 452 -14.80 -23.65 -9.88
C ALA A 452 -16.15 -24.32 -10.22
N SER A 453 -16.16 -25.08 -11.30
CA SER A 453 -17.08 -26.20 -11.52
C SER A 453 -16.25 -27.30 -12.21
N PRO A 454 -16.63 -28.57 -11.98
CA PRO A 454 -15.72 -29.66 -11.62
C PRO A 454 -14.71 -30.09 -12.69
#